data_AF-A0A7X6PW59-F1
#
_entry.id   AF-A0A7X6PW59-F1
#
_cell.length_a   1.000
_cell.length_b   1.000
_cell.length_c   1.000
_cell.angle_alpha   90.00
_cell.angle_beta   90.00
_cell.angle_gamma   90.00
#
_symmetry.space_group_name_H-M   'P 1'
#
loop_
_entity.id
_entity.type
_entity.pdbx_description
1 polymer ?
#
loop_
_entity_poly.entity_id
_entity_poly.type
_entity_poly.pdbx_seq_one_letter_code
_entity_poly.pdbx_strand_id
1 'polypeptide(L)'
;MSKHLTRIGDKLISLDKAMRTLERVLKLRSRGLSQQEVARRFSLDRSFISRLEAIGEVRKGKRVAVVGFPVENKQQLVEICSARGLDYYLILNDSERWHLVKNNNALDFFNYVLEIITMLQEFDTIVLISSEKWYPIAEALFDLEIVFINLGPTPVSTDCRVDLERLQTVLDQIFINC
;
A
#
# COMPACT_ATOMS: atom_id res chain seq x y z
N MET A 1 39.67 2.85 -15.29
CA MET A 1 38.32 3.35 -14.94
C MET A 1 38.17 4.75 -15.52
N SER A 2 37.36 4.88 -16.58
CA SER A 2 37.16 6.14 -17.29
C SER A 2 36.46 7.13 -16.35
N LYS A 3 37.19 8.18 -15.93
CA LYS A 3 36.61 9.25 -15.11
C LYS A 3 35.52 9.93 -15.95
N HIS A 4 34.26 9.82 -15.55
CA HIS A 4 33.17 10.52 -16.22
C HIS A 4 33.26 12.00 -15.81
N LEU A 5 34.07 12.74 -16.56
CA LEU A 5 34.36 14.15 -16.32
C LEU A 5 33.57 15.00 -17.31
N THR A 6 32.83 15.96 -16.79
CA THR A 6 32.08 16.93 -17.59
C THR A 6 32.57 18.33 -17.23
N ARG A 7 32.97 19.11 -18.24
CA ARG A 7 33.32 20.51 -18.04
C ARG A 7 32.05 21.36 -18.13
N ILE A 8 31.81 22.15 -17.09
CA ILE A 8 30.68 23.09 -17.01
C ILE A 8 31.26 24.46 -16.67
N GLY A 9 31.33 25.34 -17.68
CA GLY A 9 32.04 26.61 -17.58
C GLY A 9 33.51 26.43 -17.18
N ASP A 10 33.88 27.03 -16.06
CA ASP A 10 35.21 26.96 -15.46
C ASP A 10 35.44 25.66 -14.65
N LYS A 11 34.39 24.89 -14.34
CA LYS A 11 34.47 23.72 -13.46
C LYS A 11 34.63 22.40 -14.21
N LEU A 12 35.42 21.49 -13.64
CA LEU A 12 35.50 20.09 -14.07
C LEU A 12 34.80 19.19 -13.05
N ILE A 13 33.66 18.63 -13.44
CA ILE A 13 32.77 17.86 -12.56
C ILE A 13 33.01 16.36 -12.76
N SER A 14 33.14 15.60 -11.67
CA SER A 14 33.17 14.13 -11.70
C SER A 14 31.80 13.56 -11.35
N LEU A 15 31.15 12.93 -12.34
CA LEU A 15 29.85 12.29 -12.15
C LEU A 15 29.95 11.15 -11.13
N ASP A 16 31.02 10.36 -11.20
CA ASP A 16 31.27 9.25 -10.26
C ASP A 16 31.32 9.72 -8.79
N LYS A 17 31.92 10.90 -8.55
CA LYS A 17 31.97 11.49 -7.20
C LYS A 17 30.59 11.99 -6.75
N ALA A 18 29.81 12.55 -7.68
CA ALA A 18 28.45 13.00 -7.41
C ALA A 18 27.56 11.81 -7.03
N MET A 19 27.51 10.75 -7.83
CA MET A 19 26.70 9.55 -7.57
C MET A 19 27.01 8.92 -6.21
N ARG A 20 28.30 8.67 -5.90
CA ARG A 20 28.71 8.17 -4.58
C ARG A 20 28.29 9.07 -3.41
N THR A 21 28.12 10.36 -3.66
CA THR A 21 27.64 11.29 -2.63
C THR A 21 26.12 11.20 -2.49
N LEU A 22 25.37 11.12 -3.59
CA LEU A 22 23.92 10.91 -3.58
C LEU A 22 23.54 9.59 -2.89
N GLU A 23 24.24 8.48 -3.20
CA GLU A 23 24.03 7.19 -2.53
C GLU A 23 24.21 7.29 -1.00
N ARG A 24 25.25 8.01 -0.55
CA ARG A 24 25.49 8.22 0.88
C ARG A 24 24.45 9.12 1.54
N VAL A 25 23.96 10.14 0.81
CA VAL A 25 22.85 11.00 1.26
C VAL A 25 21.60 10.15 1.47
N LEU A 26 21.18 9.38 0.46
CA LEU A 26 19.99 8.52 0.55
C LEU A 26 20.13 7.46 1.65
N LYS A 27 21.32 6.85 1.80
CA LYS A 27 21.61 5.89 2.87
C LYS A 27 21.50 6.48 4.28
N LEU A 28 21.84 7.76 4.46
CA LEU A 28 21.67 8.43 5.75
C LEU A 28 20.22 8.87 5.97
N ARG A 29 19.51 9.30 4.92
CA ARG A 29 18.08 9.62 4.99
C ARG A 29 17.23 8.39 5.32
N SER A 30 17.54 7.22 4.75
CA SER A 30 16.87 5.96 5.10
C SER A 30 17.14 5.48 6.54
N ARG A 31 18.20 5.98 7.18
CA ARG A 31 18.51 5.75 8.60
C ARG A 31 17.80 6.74 9.54
N GLY A 32 16.87 7.54 9.03
CA GLY A 32 16.03 8.44 9.83
C GLY A 32 16.63 9.83 10.11
N LEU A 33 17.82 10.16 9.58
CA LEU A 33 18.39 11.50 9.77
C LEU A 33 17.58 12.52 8.98
N SER A 34 17.28 13.68 9.55
CA SER A 34 16.52 14.73 8.86
C SER A 34 17.25 15.27 7.63
N GLN A 35 16.51 15.84 6.67
CA GLN A 35 17.09 16.52 5.50
C GLN A 35 18.11 17.58 5.91
N GLN A 36 17.84 18.33 6.99
CA GLN A 36 18.71 19.38 7.49
C GLN A 36 20.03 18.82 8.06
N GLU A 37 19.95 17.68 8.77
CA GLU A 37 21.12 17.04 9.35
C GLU A 37 22.05 16.46 8.27
N VAL A 38 21.46 15.81 7.25
CA VAL A 38 22.23 15.26 6.12
C VAL A 38 22.82 16.39 5.27
N ALA A 39 22.08 17.48 5.04
CA ALA A 39 22.55 18.67 4.34
C ALA A 39 23.84 19.23 4.98
N ARG A 40 23.82 19.41 6.31
CA ARG A 40 24.99 19.88 7.07
C ARG A 40 26.21 18.96 6.91
N ARG A 41 26.02 17.63 6.97
CA ARG A 41 27.12 16.66 6.88
C ARG A 41 27.83 16.63 5.53
N PHE A 42 27.09 16.88 4.46
CA PHE A 42 27.64 16.87 3.09
C PHE A 42 27.89 18.27 2.53
N SER A 43 27.69 19.33 3.33
CA SER A 43 27.76 20.73 2.86
C SER A 43 26.87 20.97 1.64
N LEU A 44 25.66 20.41 1.68
CA LEU A 44 24.61 20.56 0.67
C LEU A 44 23.48 21.40 1.25
N ASP A 45 22.60 21.91 0.38
CA ASP A 45 21.37 22.56 0.81
C ASP A 45 20.31 21.52 1.17
N ARG A 46 19.51 21.79 2.21
CA ARG A 46 18.31 20.97 2.53
C ARG A 46 17.40 20.84 1.30
N SER A 47 17.22 21.93 0.57
CA SER A 47 16.38 21.97 -0.63
C SER A 47 16.91 21.07 -1.75
N PHE A 48 18.23 20.87 -1.84
CA PHE A 48 18.83 19.93 -2.78
C PHE A 48 18.49 18.49 -2.41
N ILE A 49 18.58 18.13 -1.12
CA ILE A 49 18.20 16.79 -0.65
C ILE A 49 16.71 16.54 -0.87
N SER A 50 15.86 17.52 -0.56
CA SER A 50 14.42 17.42 -0.82
C SER A 50 14.11 17.22 -2.31
N ARG A 51 14.81 17.92 -3.21
CA ARG A 51 14.64 17.75 -4.66
C ARG A 51 15.21 16.42 -5.14
N LEU A 52 16.32 15.95 -4.58
CA LEU A 52 16.87 14.63 -4.86
C LEU A 52 15.87 13.53 -4.50
N GLU A 53 15.28 13.61 -3.30
CA GLU A 53 14.24 12.69 -2.86
C GLU A 53 13.05 12.74 -3.82
N ALA A 54 12.59 13.93 -4.22
CA ALA A 54 11.49 14.08 -5.17
C ALA A 54 11.80 13.55 -6.58
N ILE A 55 13.03 13.73 -7.08
CA ILE A 55 13.45 13.24 -8.40
C ILE A 55 13.68 11.72 -8.38
N GLY A 56 14.12 11.17 -7.24
CA GLY A 56 14.33 9.74 -7.02
C GLY A 56 13.13 9.02 -6.40
N GLU A 57 12.02 9.72 -6.17
CA GLU A 57 10.81 9.16 -5.59
C GLU A 57 10.17 8.22 -6.60
N VAL A 58 10.22 6.92 -6.33
CA VAL A 58 9.49 5.93 -7.13
C VAL A 58 8.03 5.85 -6.67
N ARG A 59 7.75 6.10 -5.37
CA ARG A 59 6.37 6.12 -4.83
C ARG A 59 6.26 6.86 -3.48
N LYS A 60 5.08 7.42 -3.21
CA LYS A 60 4.66 8.11 -1.96
C LYS A 60 3.31 7.54 -1.45
N GLY A 61 3.15 7.34 -0.13
CA GLY A 61 1.88 6.98 0.53
C GLY A 61 1.69 5.50 0.91
N LYS A 62 0.78 5.22 1.87
CA LYS A 62 0.42 3.85 2.29
C LYS A 62 -0.28 3.08 1.16
N ARG A 63 0.05 1.80 0.98
CA ARG A 63 -0.69 0.85 0.14
C ARG A 63 -1.92 0.38 0.92
N VAL A 64 -3.10 0.68 0.38
CA VAL A 64 -4.39 0.31 0.99
C VAL A 64 -5.11 -0.71 0.12
N ALA A 65 -5.46 -1.86 0.70
CA ALA A 65 -6.31 -2.86 0.08
C ALA A 65 -7.69 -2.88 0.75
N VAL A 66 -8.75 -3.13 -0.02
CA VAL A 66 -10.09 -3.40 0.52
C VAL A 66 -10.48 -4.84 0.25
N VAL A 67 -10.84 -5.58 1.29
CA VAL A 67 -11.32 -6.96 1.18
C VAL A 67 -12.71 -7.02 1.80
N GLY A 68 -13.74 -7.36 1.02
CA GLY A 68 -15.13 -7.35 1.48
C GLY A 68 -15.94 -8.53 1.02
N PHE A 69 -16.60 -9.23 1.95
CA PHE A 69 -17.50 -10.35 1.63
C PHE A 69 -18.39 -10.76 2.83
N PRO A 70 -19.66 -11.19 2.59
CA PRO A 70 -20.43 -11.06 1.35
C PRO A 70 -21.11 -9.68 1.24
N VAL A 71 -21.01 -9.03 0.07
CA VAL A 71 -21.47 -7.64 -0.15
C VAL A 71 -22.54 -7.57 -1.25
N GLU A 72 -23.71 -7.00 -0.91
CA GLU A 72 -24.83 -6.80 -1.85
C GLU A 72 -24.50 -5.68 -2.86
N ASN A 73 -24.12 -4.51 -2.36
CA ASN A 73 -23.90 -3.30 -3.16
C ASN A 73 -22.47 -3.15 -3.66
N LYS A 74 -21.86 -4.27 -4.10
CA LYS A 74 -20.46 -4.38 -4.52
C LYS A 74 -20.03 -3.30 -5.52
N GLN A 75 -20.84 -3.05 -6.54
CA GLN A 75 -20.50 -2.11 -7.61
C GLN A 75 -20.23 -0.69 -7.07
N GLN A 76 -21.02 -0.24 -6.10
CA GLN A 76 -20.86 1.07 -5.49
C GLN A 76 -19.57 1.16 -4.66
N LEU A 77 -19.19 0.07 -3.99
CA LEU A 77 -17.93 0.01 -3.24
C LEU A 77 -16.73 0.00 -4.18
N VAL A 78 -16.82 -0.73 -5.30
CA VAL A 78 -15.79 -0.74 -6.34
C VAL A 78 -15.58 0.67 -6.91
N GLU A 79 -16.66 1.39 -7.20
CA GLU A 79 -16.59 2.79 -7.66
C GLU A 79 -15.89 3.70 -6.64
N ILE A 80 -16.21 3.55 -5.35
CA ILE A 80 -15.56 4.29 -4.25
C ILE A 80 -14.06 3.98 -4.16
N CYS A 81 -13.69 2.70 -4.25
CA CYS A 81 -12.29 2.26 -4.18
C CYS A 81 -11.49 2.76 -5.38
N SER A 82 -12.07 2.64 -6.58
CA SER A 82 -11.45 3.10 -7.82
C SER A 82 -11.28 4.62 -7.85
N ALA A 83 -12.29 5.38 -7.43
CA ALA A 83 -12.23 6.84 -7.37
C ALA A 83 -11.16 7.36 -6.39
N ARG A 84 -10.78 6.56 -5.39
CA ARG A 84 -9.72 6.87 -4.42
C ARG A 84 -8.35 6.29 -4.78
N GLY A 85 -8.22 5.63 -5.94
CA GLY A 85 -6.95 5.14 -6.45
C GLY A 85 -6.36 3.97 -5.66
N LEU A 86 -7.19 3.14 -5.03
CA LEU A 86 -6.70 1.95 -4.32
C LEU A 86 -5.99 0.99 -5.29
N ASP A 87 -4.85 0.43 -4.86
CA ASP A 87 -4.07 -0.50 -5.69
C ASP A 87 -4.77 -1.86 -5.88
N TYR A 88 -5.59 -2.26 -4.91
CA TYR A 88 -6.29 -3.54 -4.93
C TYR A 88 -7.58 -3.51 -4.12
N TYR A 89 -8.62 -4.15 -4.65
CA TYR A 89 -9.83 -4.45 -3.91
C TYR A 89 -10.40 -5.81 -4.34
N LEU A 90 -10.75 -6.64 -3.36
CA LEU A 90 -11.46 -7.91 -3.53
C LEU A 90 -12.80 -7.79 -2.82
N ILE A 91 -13.87 -7.55 -3.59
CA ILE A 91 -15.23 -7.44 -3.05
C ILE A 91 -16.06 -8.54 -3.69
N LEU A 92 -16.68 -9.40 -2.88
CA LEU A 92 -17.42 -10.56 -3.35
C LEU A 92 -18.83 -10.57 -2.76
N ASN A 93 -19.81 -10.94 -3.56
CA ASN A 93 -21.10 -11.40 -3.06
C ASN A 93 -21.03 -12.90 -2.67
N ASP A 94 -22.08 -13.43 -2.06
CA ASP A 94 -22.12 -14.80 -1.57
C ASP A 94 -22.02 -15.81 -2.72
N SER A 95 -22.68 -15.53 -3.86
CA SER A 95 -22.61 -16.41 -5.02
C SER A 95 -21.18 -16.53 -5.56
N GLU A 96 -20.44 -15.42 -5.64
CA GLU A 96 -19.04 -15.39 -6.06
C GLU A 96 -18.14 -16.11 -5.05
N ARG A 97 -18.38 -15.94 -3.75
CA ARG A 97 -17.71 -16.70 -2.68
C ARG A 97 -17.88 -18.22 -2.88
N TRP A 98 -19.09 -18.67 -3.18
CA TRP A 98 -19.36 -20.09 -3.44
C TRP A 98 -18.78 -20.57 -4.77
N HIS A 99 -18.74 -19.73 -5.79
CA HIS A 99 -18.09 -20.06 -7.06
C HIS A 99 -16.59 -20.30 -6.90
N LEU A 100 -15.90 -19.54 -6.05
CA LEU A 100 -14.48 -19.76 -5.74
C LEU A 100 -14.22 -21.13 -5.11
N VAL A 101 -15.16 -21.63 -4.30
CA VAL A 101 -15.04 -22.94 -3.63
C VAL A 101 -15.46 -24.10 -4.54
N LYS A 102 -16.53 -23.92 -5.33
CA LYS A 102 -17.15 -25.01 -6.10
C LYS A 102 -16.47 -25.30 -7.45
N ASN A 103 -15.84 -24.31 -8.07
CA ASN A 103 -15.27 -24.44 -9.41
C ASN A 103 -13.78 -24.84 -9.41
N ASN A 104 -13.16 -25.00 -8.23
CA ASN A 104 -11.76 -25.33 -8.06
C ASN A 104 -11.61 -26.66 -7.33
N ASN A 105 -10.62 -27.48 -7.71
CA ASN A 105 -10.19 -28.56 -6.82
C ASN A 105 -9.68 -27.93 -5.51
N ALA A 106 -9.77 -28.64 -4.38
CA ALA A 106 -9.39 -28.13 -3.07
C ALA A 106 -7.96 -27.55 -3.05
N LEU A 107 -7.04 -28.15 -3.83
CA LEU A 107 -5.67 -27.66 -4.00
C LEU A 107 -5.60 -26.31 -4.75
N ASP A 108 -6.39 -26.14 -5.81
CA ASP A 108 -6.39 -24.92 -6.61
C ASP A 108 -6.98 -23.75 -5.81
N PHE A 109 -8.06 -24.01 -5.06
CA PHE A 109 -8.62 -23.03 -4.14
C PHE A 109 -7.61 -22.60 -3.07
N PHE A 110 -6.89 -23.56 -2.49
CA PHE A 110 -5.87 -23.28 -1.48
C PHE A 110 -4.73 -22.42 -2.05
N ASN A 111 -4.22 -22.76 -3.24
CA ASN A 111 -3.18 -21.97 -3.91
C ASN A 111 -3.65 -20.55 -4.21
N TYR A 112 -4.88 -20.39 -4.70
CA TYR A 112 -5.47 -19.07 -4.96
C TYR A 112 -5.58 -18.22 -3.69
N VAL A 113 -6.02 -18.81 -2.57
CA VAL A 113 -6.08 -18.10 -1.28
C VAL A 113 -4.67 -17.71 -0.80
N LEU A 114 -3.68 -18.59 -0.95
CA LEU A 114 -2.29 -18.26 -0.63
C LEU A 114 -1.76 -17.10 -1.46
N GLU A 115 -2.04 -17.06 -2.76
CA GLU A 115 -1.65 -15.94 -3.64
C GLU A 115 -2.25 -14.61 -3.16
N ILE A 116 -3.54 -14.61 -2.77
CA ILE A 116 -4.19 -13.43 -2.20
C ILE A 116 -3.47 -13.00 -0.92
N ILE A 117 -3.20 -13.94 0.00
CA ILE A 117 -2.53 -13.64 1.27
C ILE A 117 -1.15 -13.04 1.00
N THR A 118 -0.34 -13.66 0.14
CA THR A 118 1.01 -13.17 -0.19
C THR A 118 0.97 -11.77 -0.80
N MET A 119 0.02 -11.50 -1.69
CA MET A 119 -0.14 -10.18 -2.29
C MET A 119 -0.60 -9.13 -1.26
N LEU A 120 -1.55 -9.48 -0.39
CA LEU A 120 -2.05 -8.59 0.66
C LEU A 120 -0.98 -8.24 1.71
N GLN A 121 0.03 -9.09 1.92
CA GLN A 121 1.18 -8.77 2.79
C GLN A 121 2.04 -7.62 2.29
N GLU A 122 1.94 -7.23 1.02
CA GLU A 122 2.67 -6.08 0.50
C GLU A 122 1.99 -4.73 0.77
N PHE A 123 0.84 -4.73 1.45
CA PHE A 123 0.06 -3.54 1.77
C PHE A 123 0.35 -3.06 3.19
N ASP A 124 0.18 -1.76 3.43
CA ASP A 124 0.34 -1.16 4.76
C ASP A 124 -0.97 -1.22 5.56
N THR A 125 -2.11 -1.25 4.87
CA THR A 125 -3.43 -1.26 5.48
C THR A 125 -4.41 -2.13 4.70
N ILE A 126 -5.18 -2.96 5.41
CA ILE A 126 -6.32 -3.70 4.86
C ILE A 126 -7.61 -3.18 5.51
N VAL A 127 -8.53 -2.71 4.69
CA VAL A 127 -9.92 -2.47 5.11
C VAL A 127 -10.70 -3.76 4.93
N LEU A 128 -11.01 -4.43 6.05
CA LEU A 128 -11.74 -5.69 6.08
C LEU A 128 -13.24 -5.41 6.28
N ILE A 129 -14.07 -5.83 5.33
CA ILE A 129 -15.53 -5.70 5.37
C ILE A 129 -16.14 -7.10 5.44
N SER A 130 -16.43 -7.60 6.63
CA SER A 130 -16.87 -8.98 6.82
C SER A 130 -17.68 -9.16 8.10
N SER A 131 -18.15 -10.39 8.34
CA SER A 131 -18.61 -10.79 9.67
C SER A 131 -17.44 -10.89 10.65
N GLU A 132 -17.76 -10.86 11.95
CA GLU A 132 -16.78 -10.83 13.05
C GLU A 132 -15.79 -12.00 13.04
N LYS A 133 -16.18 -13.15 12.51
CA LYS A 133 -15.35 -14.37 12.50
C LYS A 133 -14.02 -14.18 11.76
N TRP A 134 -13.98 -13.31 10.76
CA TRP A 134 -12.81 -13.17 9.88
C TRP A 134 -11.75 -12.22 10.43
N TYR A 135 -12.13 -11.33 11.35
CA TYR A 135 -11.21 -10.36 11.91
C TYR A 135 -10.04 -11.03 12.68
N PRO A 136 -10.27 -11.99 13.61
CA PRO A 136 -9.17 -12.70 14.28
C PRO A 136 -8.29 -13.52 13.32
N ILE A 137 -8.86 -14.00 12.21
CA ILE A 137 -8.10 -14.74 11.19
C ILE A 137 -7.17 -13.78 10.45
N ALA A 138 -7.67 -12.61 10.07
CA ALA A 138 -6.86 -11.58 9.43
C ALA A 138 -5.74 -11.09 10.37
N GLU A 139 -6.04 -10.85 11.66
CA GLU A 139 -5.02 -10.50 12.66
C GLU A 139 -3.93 -11.58 12.82
N ALA A 140 -4.29 -12.86 12.70
CA ALA A 140 -3.33 -13.95 12.79
C ALA A 140 -2.47 -14.12 11.52
N LEU A 141 -2.97 -13.69 10.36
CA LEU A 141 -2.31 -13.87 9.06
C LEU A 141 -1.45 -12.69 8.62
N PHE A 142 -1.78 -11.48 9.08
CA PHE A 142 -1.15 -10.25 8.60
C PHE A 142 -0.59 -9.41 9.76
N ASP A 143 0.64 -8.90 9.57
CA ASP A 143 1.30 -7.96 10.48
C ASP A 143 1.22 -6.52 9.91
N LEU A 144 -0.01 -6.04 9.70
CA LEU A 144 -0.31 -4.72 9.12
C LEU A 144 -1.55 -4.11 9.77
N GLU A 145 -1.85 -2.85 9.44
CA GLU A 145 -3.03 -2.16 9.97
C GLU A 145 -4.32 -2.74 9.38
N ILE A 146 -5.20 -3.28 10.22
CA ILE A 146 -6.51 -3.78 9.81
C ILE A 146 -7.60 -2.83 10.28
N VAL A 147 -8.35 -2.25 9.34
CA VAL A 147 -9.53 -1.42 9.64
C VAL A 147 -10.79 -2.23 9.38
N PHE A 148 -11.54 -2.54 10.42
CA PHE A 148 -12.69 -3.45 10.34
C PHE A 148 -14.03 -2.71 10.18
N ILE A 149 -14.76 -3.03 9.12
CA ILE A 149 -16.16 -2.66 8.89
C ILE A 149 -17.02 -3.91 9.12
N ASN A 150 -17.58 -4.00 10.33
CA ASN A 150 -18.36 -5.15 10.76
C ASN A 150 -19.73 -5.22 10.07
N LEU A 151 -20.03 -6.37 9.46
CA LEU A 151 -21.33 -6.70 8.86
C LEU A 151 -22.31 -7.37 9.84
N GLY A 152 -21.84 -7.74 11.04
CA GLY A 152 -22.62 -8.37 12.10
C GLY A 152 -22.13 -9.78 12.47
N PRO A 153 -22.90 -10.47 13.34
CA PRO A 153 -22.53 -11.79 13.85
C PRO A 153 -22.61 -12.87 12.76
N THR A 154 -21.82 -13.92 12.94
CA THR A 154 -21.79 -15.10 12.05
C THR A 154 -22.89 -16.10 12.49
N PRO A 155 -23.56 -16.82 11.56
CA PRO A 155 -23.31 -16.92 10.12
C PRO A 155 -23.96 -15.81 9.30
N VAL A 156 -23.19 -15.26 8.37
CA VAL A 156 -23.73 -14.43 7.28
C VAL A 156 -23.99 -15.37 6.10
N SER A 157 -25.27 -15.67 5.89
CA SER A 157 -25.77 -16.57 4.84
C SER A 157 -26.35 -15.83 3.63
N THR A 158 -26.37 -14.50 3.67
CA THR A 158 -26.88 -13.65 2.60
C THR A 158 -25.96 -12.46 2.40
N ASP A 159 -26.03 -11.85 1.22
CA ASP A 159 -25.33 -10.60 0.95
C ASP A 159 -25.75 -9.50 1.93
N CYS A 160 -24.78 -8.72 2.41
CA CYS A 160 -25.02 -7.59 3.30
C CYS A 160 -24.81 -6.28 2.55
N ARG A 161 -25.71 -5.33 2.77
CA ARG A 161 -25.52 -3.96 2.30
C ARG A 161 -24.51 -3.24 3.17
N VAL A 162 -23.50 -2.65 2.54
CA VAL A 162 -22.46 -1.87 3.22
C VAL A 162 -22.79 -0.39 3.12
N ASP A 163 -22.64 0.31 4.23
CA ASP A 163 -22.76 1.76 4.29
C ASP A 163 -21.60 2.42 3.51
N LEU A 164 -21.98 3.14 2.44
CA LEU A 164 -21.06 3.81 1.54
C LEU A 164 -20.33 4.98 2.22
N GLU A 165 -21.04 5.77 3.03
CA GLU A 165 -20.45 6.92 3.73
C GLU A 165 -19.42 6.46 4.74
N ARG A 166 -19.68 5.32 5.40
CA ARG A 166 -18.72 4.70 6.31
C ARG A 166 -17.43 4.28 5.61
N LEU A 167 -17.52 3.63 4.45
CA LEU A 167 -16.34 3.24 3.68
C LEU A 167 -15.54 4.49 3.23
N GLN A 168 -16.24 5.51 2.73
CA GLN A 168 -15.61 6.77 2.32
C GLN A 168 -14.85 7.42 3.47
N THR A 169 -15.49 7.54 4.64
CA THR A 169 -14.89 8.13 5.85
C THR A 169 -13.64 7.37 6.29
N VAL A 170 -13.69 6.03 6.29
CA VAL A 170 -12.54 5.18 6.64
C VAL A 170 -11.38 5.43 5.68
N LEU A 171 -11.64 5.41 4.37
CA LEU A 171 -10.58 5.61 3.38
C LEU A 171 -9.99 7.03 3.48
N ASP A 172 -10.82 8.05 3.68
CA ASP A 172 -10.36 9.43 3.84
C ASP A 172 -9.45 9.58 5.07
N GLN A 173 -9.79 8.94 6.19
CA GLN A 173 -8.94 8.92 7.39
C GLN A 173 -7.59 8.24 7.16
N ILE A 174 -7.57 7.13 6.41
CA ILE A 174 -6.33 6.42 6.10
C ILE A 174 -5.42 7.32 5.24
N PHE A 175 -5.98 7.96 4.22
CA PHE A 175 -5.20 8.80 3.30
C PHE A 175 -4.80 10.17 3.88
N ILE A 176 -5.56 10.74 4.82
CA ILE A 176 -5.18 11.98 5.53
C ILE A 176 -3.95 11.77 6.44
N ASN A 177 -3.74 10.55 6.92
CA ASN A 177 -2.64 10.19 7.82
C ASN A 177 -1.36 9.71 7.08
N CYS A 178 -1.27 9.92 5.76
CA CYS A 178 -0.14 9.57 4.89
C CYS A 178 0.64 10.80 4.42
#